data_AF-A0A955DB60-F1
#
_entry.id   AF-A0A955DB60-F1
#
_cell.length_a   1.000
_cell.length_b   1.000
_cell.length_c   1.000
_cell.angle_alpha   90.00
_cell.angle_beta   90.00
_cell.angle_gamma   90.00
#
_symmetry.space_group_name_H-M   'P 1'
#
loop_
_entity.id
_entity.type
_entity.pdbx_description
1 polymer ?
#
loop_
_entity_poly.entity_id
_entity_poly.type
_entity_poly.pdbx_seq_one_letter_code
_entity_poly.pdbx_strand_id
1 'polypeptide(L)'
;MNSFNTVVSILVLLVLASFVRGDDEIRVQYILKSSGSCTGGSFLYTYDAGESFTAPTLPSCTELVNIWAVDGESDIGEVTLVGTGSSFSGRLQVQIGSGAFLGATGASNPACGDFGGLNITDPTLESLTDLAGYIGGDLTGDITVGRLWRLDVDGAIQDTLTVYSAADTCIVTAGSSTASGGLGFGQNTVNLVRINGNCAGFIDSTGPITLIDVGGNLTGLVRSKQSFVLVVDVAGDIGAPGSPISMQAYDGFEQIIADSIHANIDAQYDPPGPVGPGDGTVFRLETRTGDFSGSMNTEFVTSKTGVSDPGFFIAGDLDAPITVQQDVRRPIEIGGDLNANITVTDQVRSRIVIGGSLVSGRTISAQALTEAGINGQVIINANNASGTWAGSVVVNGTTLATAPYYSNTALGGAVGLAPFRLHGLDCVPVDGGSVSTSDDSVTLRFYGPVKWTSGLPFSVEVCTGTCSEDVDVSNEFAATGNGTREITLTRTAGNFSANTVWHVRPVTLGTSALKCANLLTGSDVLVTTFTYDFGTP
;
A
#
# COMPACT_ATOMS: atom_id res chain seq x y z
N MET A 1 -0.41 51.99 -81.66
CA MET A 1 -0.52 52.16 -80.20
C MET A 1 -1.58 51.19 -79.71
N ASN A 2 -1.17 50.08 -79.11
CA ASN A 2 -1.96 49.20 -78.24
C ASN A 2 -0.98 48.19 -77.65
N SER A 3 -0.57 48.44 -76.41
CA SER A 3 0.36 47.61 -75.65
C SER A 3 -0.41 46.59 -74.81
N PHE A 4 -0.29 45.31 -75.16
CA PHE A 4 -0.63 44.20 -74.27
C PHE A 4 0.53 44.02 -73.28
N ASN A 5 0.27 44.27 -72.00
CA ASN A 5 1.14 43.86 -70.89
C ASN A 5 0.87 42.39 -70.58
N THR A 6 1.70 41.50 -71.11
CA THR A 6 1.76 40.11 -70.66
C THR A 6 2.68 40.05 -69.46
N VAL A 7 2.11 39.91 -68.27
CA VAL A 7 2.85 39.55 -67.06
C VAL A 7 3.32 38.11 -67.24
N VAL A 8 4.61 37.93 -67.52
CA VAL A 8 5.26 36.62 -67.46
C VAL A 8 5.42 36.28 -65.98
N SER A 9 4.48 35.51 -65.44
CA SER A 9 4.69 34.79 -64.19
C SER A 9 5.76 33.73 -64.45
N ILE A 10 6.98 34.01 -63.99
CA ILE A 10 8.03 33.01 -63.88
C ILE A 10 7.57 32.03 -62.81
N LEU A 11 6.97 30.92 -63.23
CA LEU A 11 6.83 29.72 -62.43
C LEU A 11 8.24 29.15 -62.27
N VAL A 12 8.94 29.56 -61.21
CA VAL A 12 10.13 28.84 -60.75
C VAL A 12 9.64 27.48 -60.25
N LEU A 13 9.58 26.52 -61.16
CA LEU A 13 9.45 25.11 -60.81
C LEU A 13 10.78 24.73 -60.15
N LEU A 14 10.88 24.96 -58.84
CA LEU A 14 11.93 24.39 -58.02
C LEU A 14 11.68 22.88 -58.02
N VAL A 15 12.28 22.18 -58.99
CA VAL A 15 12.43 20.73 -58.94
C VAL A 15 13.41 20.47 -57.80
N LEU A 16 12.88 20.43 -56.57
CA LEU A 16 13.54 19.74 -55.47
C LEU A 16 13.72 18.32 -55.97
N ALA A 17 14.98 17.94 -56.23
CA ALA A 17 15.32 16.54 -56.38
C ALA A 17 14.83 15.85 -55.11
N SER A 18 13.70 15.16 -55.20
CA SER A 18 13.27 14.20 -54.20
C SER A 18 14.29 13.06 -54.24
N PHE A 19 15.44 13.27 -53.59
CA PHE A 19 16.14 12.14 -53.03
C PHE A 19 15.11 11.42 -52.19
N VAL A 20 14.80 10.20 -52.58
CA VAL A 20 14.03 9.27 -51.77
C VAL A 20 14.89 9.03 -50.52
N ARG A 21 14.78 9.93 -49.54
CA ARG A 21 15.21 9.67 -48.18
C ARG A 21 14.32 8.52 -47.69
N GLY A 22 14.92 7.61 -46.92
CA GLY A 22 14.26 6.38 -46.46
C GLY A 22 12.98 6.65 -45.69
N ASP A 23 12.29 5.57 -45.32
CA ASP A 23 10.97 5.55 -44.70
C ASP A 23 10.89 6.24 -43.31
N ASP A 24 11.99 6.82 -42.84
CA ASP A 24 12.18 7.45 -41.54
C ASP A 24 11.80 8.95 -41.56
N GLU A 25 10.61 9.28 -42.09
CA GLU A 25 10.12 10.66 -42.22
C GLU A 25 9.31 11.08 -40.97
N ILE A 26 9.70 12.17 -40.33
CA ILE A 26 8.90 12.84 -39.29
C ILE A 26 8.02 13.92 -39.93
N ARG A 27 6.75 14.02 -39.51
CA ARG A 27 5.79 15.03 -39.95
C ARG A 27 5.34 15.92 -38.82
N VAL A 28 5.40 17.22 -39.07
CA VAL A 28 4.77 18.25 -38.23
C VAL A 28 3.72 18.98 -39.06
N GLN A 29 2.48 18.97 -38.57
CA GLN A 29 1.35 19.61 -39.23
C GLN A 29 0.71 20.65 -38.32
N TYR A 30 0.61 21.88 -38.81
CA TYR A 30 -0.12 22.96 -38.14
C TYR A 30 -1.50 23.10 -38.76
N ILE A 31 -2.54 23.16 -37.94
CA ILE A 31 -3.91 23.40 -38.38
C ILE A 31 -4.32 24.78 -37.87
N LEU A 32 -4.65 25.66 -38.82
CA LEU A 32 -5.08 27.02 -38.54
C LEU A 32 -6.59 27.07 -38.32
N LYS A 33 -7.02 27.80 -37.29
CA LYS A 33 -8.44 28.05 -37.03
C LYS A 33 -9.08 28.79 -38.19
N SER A 34 -10.26 28.34 -38.64
CA SER A 34 -11.04 29.03 -39.67
C SER A 34 -11.78 30.26 -39.11
N SER A 35 -11.03 31.21 -38.52
CA SER A 35 -11.61 32.46 -38.01
C SER A 35 -10.63 33.62 -38.17
N GLY A 36 -11.16 34.79 -38.54
CA GLY A 36 -10.37 36.02 -38.68
C GLY A 36 -9.55 36.09 -39.97
N SER A 37 -8.31 36.57 -39.87
CA SER A 37 -7.38 36.81 -41.00
C SER A 37 -6.64 35.56 -41.48
N CYS A 38 -6.91 34.39 -40.90
CA CYS A 38 -6.26 33.15 -41.30
C CYS A 38 -7.11 32.38 -42.29
N THR A 39 -6.58 32.19 -43.49
CA THR A 39 -7.06 31.18 -44.43
C THR A 39 -6.61 29.82 -43.92
N GLY A 40 -7.56 28.96 -43.54
CA GLY A 40 -7.27 27.59 -43.11
C GLY A 40 -6.29 26.89 -44.06
N GLY A 41 -5.37 26.12 -43.50
CA GLY A 41 -4.32 25.45 -44.24
C GLY A 41 -3.49 24.57 -43.33
N SER A 42 -2.65 23.73 -43.93
CA SER A 42 -1.67 22.93 -43.21
C SER A 42 -0.29 23.04 -43.84
N PHE A 43 0.72 23.33 -43.03
CA PHE A 43 2.11 23.22 -43.44
C PHE A 43 2.65 21.88 -42.95
N LEU A 44 3.39 21.18 -43.80
CA LEU A 44 4.02 19.91 -43.50
C LEU A 44 5.53 20.08 -43.62
N TYR A 45 6.26 19.76 -42.57
CA TYR A 45 7.72 19.69 -42.57
C TYR A 45 8.17 18.26 -42.38
N THR A 46 9.26 17.91 -43.07
CA THR A 46 9.88 16.57 -43.14
C THR A 46 11.27 16.65 -42.53
N TYR A 47 11.55 15.79 -41.56
CA TYR A 47 12.86 15.68 -40.90
C TYR A 47 13.33 14.22 -40.89
N ASP A 48 14.63 14.02 -40.70
CA ASP A 48 15.22 12.68 -40.53
C ASP A 48 14.94 12.18 -39.10
N ALA A 49 14.67 10.88 -38.93
CA ALA A 49 14.37 10.30 -37.62
C ALA A 49 15.46 10.56 -36.57
N GLY A 50 15.04 10.76 -35.32
CA GLY A 50 15.91 11.02 -34.17
C GLY A 50 16.56 12.41 -34.13
N GLU A 51 16.43 13.25 -35.17
CA GLU A 51 16.95 14.61 -35.13
C GLU A 51 16.04 15.54 -34.32
N SER A 52 16.62 16.35 -33.44
CA SER A 52 15.93 17.50 -32.86
C SER A 52 15.70 18.55 -33.95
N PHE A 53 14.54 19.20 -33.94
CA PHE A 53 14.25 20.27 -34.90
C PHE A 53 13.49 21.44 -34.28
N THR A 54 13.64 22.60 -34.93
CA THR A 54 12.91 23.81 -34.57
C THR A 54 11.85 24.10 -35.62
N ALA A 55 10.59 24.10 -35.20
CA ALA A 55 9.47 24.50 -36.03
C ALA A 55 9.59 25.99 -36.41
N PRO A 56 9.18 26.38 -37.63
CA PRO A 56 9.01 27.77 -37.97
C PRO A 56 8.05 28.47 -37.00
N THR A 57 8.16 29.80 -36.90
CA THR A 57 7.31 30.58 -36.00
C THR A 57 5.83 30.31 -36.27
N LEU A 58 5.14 29.80 -35.26
CA LEU A 58 3.73 29.45 -35.31
C LEU A 58 2.89 30.70 -35.61
N PRO A 59 2.04 30.66 -36.65
CA PRO A 59 1.02 31.68 -36.84
C PRO A 59 0.14 31.83 -35.60
N SER A 60 -0.24 33.05 -35.25
CA SER A 60 -1.04 33.38 -34.07
C SER A 60 -2.44 32.74 -34.02
N CYS A 61 -2.90 32.19 -35.14
CA CYS A 61 -4.17 31.48 -35.29
C CYS A 61 -4.01 29.96 -35.38
N THR A 62 -2.82 29.43 -35.09
CA THR A 62 -2.61 27.99 -34.99
C THR A 62 -3.45 27.45 -33.83
N GLU A 63 -4.26 26.46 -34.11
CA GLU A 63 -5.13 25.82 -33.11
C GLU A 63 -4.56 24.48 -32.68
N LEU A 64 -4.04 23.69 -33.64
CA LEU A 64 -3.52 22.35 -33.40
C LEU A 64 -2.17 22.15 -34.11
N VAL A 65 -1.26 21.48 -33.42
CA VAL A 65 0.01 20.96 -33.95
C VAL A 65 0.01 19.45 -33.79
N ASN A 66 0.02 18.72 -34.90
CA ASN A 66 0.21 17.28 -34.92
C ASN A 66 1.69 16.97 -35.16
N ILE A 67 2.25 16.03 -34.41
CA ILE A 67 3.65 15.58 -34.48
C ILE A 67 3.65 14.06 -34.56
N TRP A 68 4.13 13.47 -35.65
CA TRP A 68 4.16 12.00 -35.79
C TRP A 68 5.22 11.55 -36.80
N ALA A 69 5.71 10.33 -36.65
CA ALA A 69 6.50 9.61 -37.64
C ALA A 69 5.57 8.95 -38.66
N VAL A 70 5.95 8.96 -39.94
CA VAL A 70 5.09 8.48 -41.04
C VAL A 70 4.78 6.98 -40.93
N ASP A 71 5.76 6.20 -40.50
CA ASP A 71 5.63 4.78 -40.21
C ASP A 71 4.96 4.50 -38.85
N GLY A 72 4.90 5.50 -37.96
CA GLY A 72 4.43 5.38 -36.57
C GLY A 72 5.42 4.68 -35.64
N GLU A 73 6.62 4.34 -36.13
CA GLU A 73 7.62 3.54 -35.42
C GLU A 73 8.98 4.26 -35.32
N SER A 74 9.29 5.19 -36.21
CA SER A 74 10.53 5.95 -36.18
C SER A 74 10.60 6.88 -34.97
N ASP A 75 11.83 7.08 -34.47
CA ASP A 75 12.11 7.99 -33.38
C ASP A 75 11.97 9.45 -33.82
N ILE A 76 11.48 10.29 -32.92
CA ILE A 76 11.41 11.74 -33.10
C ILE A 76 12.33 12.37 -32.04
N GLY A 77 13.26 13.22 -32.46
CA GLY A 77 14.09 13.99 -31.51
C GLY A 77 13.30 15.06 -30.75
N GLU A 78 13.99 15.99 -30.08
CA GLU A 78 13.31 17.10 -29.41
C GLU A 78 12.61 18.01 -30.43
N VAL A 79 11.35 18.35 -30.18
CA VAL A 79 10.59 19.31 -30.99
C VAL A 79 10.56 20.67 -30.32
N THR A 80 11.17 21.68 -30.94
CA THR A 80 11.08 23.07 -30.47
C THR A 80 9.98 23.84 -31.20
N LEU A 81 8.95 24.30 -30.49
CA LEU A 81 7.89 25.17 -31.00
C LEU A 81 8.20 26.64 -30.70
N VAL A 82 8.27 27.45 -31.76
CA VAL A 82 8.54 28.89 -31.67
C VAL A 82 7.26 29.68 -31.90
N GLY A 83 6.92 30.59 -30.98
CA GLY A 83 5.74 31.45 -31.09
C GLY A 83 5.73 32.53 -30.04
N THR A 84 4.66 33.33 -29.98
CA THR A 84 4.48 34.34 -28.92
C THR A 84 3.08 34.18 -28.34
N GLY A 85 2.97 33.74 -27.08
CA GLY A 85 1.69 33.40 -26.46
C GLY A 85 0.68 34.54 -26.43
N SER A 86 1.15 35.80 -26.31
CA SER A 86 0.29 36.99 -26.35
C SER A 86 -0.43 37.22 -27.69
N SER A 87 0.00 36.54 -28.74
CA SER A 87 -0.65 36.62 -30.06
C SER A 87 -1.78 35.59 -30.23
N PHE A 88 -1.84 34.55 -29.40
CA PHE A 88 -2.84 33.49 -29.53
C PHE A 88 -4.19 33.92 -28.93
N SER A 89 -5.26 33.72 -29.69
CA SER A 89 -6.64 34.02 -29.24
C SER A 89 -7.28 32.90 -28.40
N GLY A 90 -6.51 31.86 -28.07
CA GLY A 90 -6.96 30.66 -27.37
C GLY A 90 -5.79 29.80 -26.92
N ARG A 91 -6.09 28.54 -26.61
CA ARG A 91 -5.08 27.54 -26.21
C ARG A 91 -4.52 26.84 -27.44
N LEU A 92 -3.22 26.56 -27.42
CA LEU A 92 -2.57 25.77 -28.46
C LEU A 92 -2.76 24.30 -28.14
N GLN A 93 -3.31 23.51 -29.04
CA GLN A 93 -3.37 22.07 -28.90
C GLN A 93 -2.13 21.45 -29.56
N VAL A 94 -1.43 20.57 -28.85
CA VAL A 94 -0.33 19.77 -29.37
C VAL A 94 -0.70 18.31 -29.22
N GLN A 95 -0.62 17.58 -30.32
CA GLN A 95 -0.86 16.16 -30.38
C GLN A 95 0.39 15.43 -30.85
N ILE A 96 0.91 14.53 -30.01
CA ILE A 96 1.89 13.53 -30.43
C ILE A 96 1.07 12.39 -31.06
N GLY A 97 0.87 12.50 -32.37
CA GLY A 97 -0.05 11.72 -33.18
C GLY A 97 -0.57 12.52 -34.38
N SER A 98 -1.46 11.91 -35.15
CA SER A 98 -2.12 12.55 -36.31
C SER A 98 -3.63 12.65 -36.12
N GLY A 99 -4.27 13.60 -36.79
CA GLY A 99 -5.73 13.75 -36.81
C GLY A 99 -6.26 14.90 -35.96
N ALA A 100 -7.44 14.70 -35.37
CA ALA A 100 -8.08 15.67 -34.49
C ALA A 100 -7.54 15.51 -33.06
N PHE A 101 -7.55 16.61 -32.30
CA PHE A 101 -7.12 16.61 -30.90
C PHE A 101 -7.93 15.60 -30.09
N LEU A 102 -7.24 14.58 -29.57
CA LEU A 102 -7.88 13.45 -28.90
C LEU A 102 -8.43 13.82 -27.51
N GLY A 103 -7.94 14.90 -26.88
CA GLY A 103 -8.31 15.26 -25.51
C GLY A 103 -8.02 14.09 -24.55
N ALA A 104 -9.02 13.69 -23.76
CA ALA A 104 -8.89 12.56 -22.83
C ALA A 104 -9.04 11.17 -23.49
N THR A 105 -9.46 11.11 -24.76
CA THR A 105 -9.54 9.83 -25.49
C THR A 105 -8.12 9.39 -25.87
N GLY A 106 -7.77 8.12 -25.64
CA GLY A 106 -6.45 7.62 -26.02
C GLY A 106 -6.30 7.50 -27.54
N ALA A 107 -5.08 7.66 -28.04
CA ALA A 107 -4.79 7.31 -29.43
C ALA A 107 -4.83 5.78 -29.56
N SER A 108 -5.25 5.27 -30.73
CA SER A 108 -5.28 3.82 -30.97
C SER A 108 -3.93 3.25 -31.40
N ASN A 109 -3.03 4.09 -31.92
CA ASN A 109 -1.73 3.71 -32.44
C ASN A 109 -0.66 4.71 -31.96
N PRO A 110 0.59 4.26 -31.75
CA PRO A 110 1.69 5.16 -31.40
C PRO A 110 1.98 6.13 -32.55
N ALA A 111 2.46 7.31 -32.18
CA ALA A 111 2.86 8.35 -33.12
C ALA A 111 4.32 8.22 -33.58
N CYS A 112 5.15 7.53 -32.81
CA CYS A 112 6.58 7.36 -33.01
C CYS A 112 7.09 6.20 -32.16
N GLY A 113 8.34 5.78 -32.40
CA GLY A 113 9.13 5.00 -31.45
C GLY A 113 9.44 5.87 -30.24
N ASP A 114 10.66 6.38 -30.14
CA ASP A 114 11.02 7.31 -29.06
C ASP A 114 10.62 8.76 -29.37
N PHE A 115 10.41 9.56 -28.32
CA PHE A 115 10.16 11.01 -28.41
C PHE A 115 11.15 11.78 -27.55
N GLY A 116 11.95 12.64 -28.18
CA GLY A 116 13.03 13.41 -27.54
C GLY A 116 12.58 14.62 -26.74
N GLY A 117 11.28 14.86 -26.60
CA GLY A 117 10.71 15.95 -25.80
C GLY A 117 10.07 17.08 -26.60
N LEU A 118 9.48 18.03 -25.88
CA LEU A 118 8.76 19.18 -26.43
C LEU A 118 9.20 20.46 -25.71
N ASN A 119 9.88 21.33 -26.45
CA ASN A 119 10.36 22.62 -25.96
C ASN A 119 9.54 23.77 -26.56
N ILE A 120 8.92 24.60 -25.72
CA ILE A 120 8.13 25.76 -26.17
C ILE A 120 8.85 27.03 -25.72
N THR A 121 9.43 27.77 -26.68
CA THR A 121 10.38 28.85 -26.35
C THR A 121 9.77 30.04 -25.61
N ASP A 122 8.44 30.20 -25.67
CA ASP A 122 7.72 31.29 -25.03
C ASP A 122 6.91 30.75 -23.83
N PRO A 123 7.24 31.15 -22.58
CA PRO A 123 6.56 30.64 -21.39
C PRO A 123 5.05 30.94 -21.34
N THR A 124 4.61 32.01 -22.00
CA THR A 124 3.17 32.32 -22.07
C THR A 124 2.46 31.29 -22.95
N LEU A 125 3.01 30.99 -24.13
CA LEU A 125 2.50 29.95 -25.02
C LEU A 125 2.56 28.57 -24.37
N GLU A 126 3.65 28.27 -23.67
CA GLU A 126 3.82 27.04 -22.90
C GLU A 126 2.65 26.85 -21.92
N SER A 127 2.34 27.86 -21.09
CA SER A 127 1.20 27.84 -20.15
C SER A 127 -0.18 27.76 -20.83
N LEU A 128 -0.27 28.15 -22.10
CA LEU A 128 -1.48 28.08 -22.93
C LEU A 128 -1.57 26.80 -23.76
N THR A 129 -0.61 25.89 -23.66
CA THR A 129 -0.57 24.67 -24.46
C THR A 129 -1.29 23.51 -23.77
N ASP A 130 -2.10 22.78 -24.54
CA ASP A 130 -2.77 21.54 -24.18
C ASP A 130 -2.10 20.38 -24.93
N LEU A 131 -1.64 19.36 -24.19
CA LEU A 131 -0.98 18.20 -24.75
C LEU A 131 -1.87 16.96 -24.68
N ALA A 132 -1.87 16.18 -25.76
CA ALA A 132 -2.29 14.78 -25.77
C ALA A 132 -1.36 13.96 -26.67
N GLY A 133 -1.25 12.65 -26.48
CA GLY A 133 -0.49 11.83 -27.42
C GLY A 133 -0.20 10.40 -26.98
N TYR A 134 0.43 9.66 -27.90
CA TYR A 134 0.87 8.29 -27.68
C TYR A 134 2.26 8.06 -28.31
N ILE A 135 3.23 7.69 -27.48
CA ILE A 135 4.61 7.35 -27.83
C ILE A 135 4.77 5.81 -27.71
N GLY A 136 5.24 5.14 -28.76
CA GLY A 136 5.40 3.67 -28.79
C GLY A 136 6.68 3.16 -28.14
N GLY A 137 7.67 4.03 -27.98
CA GLY A 137 8.93 3.82 -27.26
C GLY A 137 9.04 4.74 -26.05
N ASP A 138 10.22 5.29 -25.81
CA ASP A 138 10.56 6.07 -24.63
C ASP A 138 10.34 7.58 -24.81
N LEU A 139 9.94 8.27 -23.74
CA LEU A 139 10.07 9.72 -23.62
C LEU A 139 11.45 10.04 -23.03
N THR A 140 12.36 10.52 -23.87
CA THR A 140 13.79 10.68 -23.53
C THR A 140 14.22 12.11 -23.22
N GLY A 141 13.35 13.09 -23.41
CA GLY A 141 13.60 14.49 -23.04
C GLY A 141 12.38 15.17 -22.43
N ASP A 142 12.61 16.38 -21.92
CA ASP A 142 11.63 17.13 -21.15
C ASP A 142 10.39 17.54 -21.96
N ILE A 143 9.25 17.58 -21.26
CA ILE A 143 8.02 18.20 -21.75
C ILE A 143 7.51 19.15 -20.67
N THR A 144 7.36 20.43 -21.01
CA THR A 144 6.68 21.41 -20.14
C THR A 144 5.48 22.02 -20.87
N VAL A 145 4.29 21.91 -20.30
CA VAL A 145 3.04 22.40 -20.92
C VAL A 145 2.06 22.98 -19.91
N GLY A 146 1.12 23.77 -20.42
CA GLY A 146 0.04 24.37 -19.66
C GLY A 146 -0.92 23.34 -19.10
N ARG A 147 -1.41 22.42 -19.96
CA ARG A 147 -2.29 21.32 -19.61
C ARG A 147 -1.90 20.04 -20.29
N LEU A 148 -2.11 18.95 -19.56
CA LEU A 148 -2.04 17.61 -20.09
C LEU A 148 -3.42 16.96 -19.96
N TRP A 149 -3.90 16.42 -21.08
CA TRP A 149 -5.12 15.62 -21.11
C TRP A 149 -4.79 14.13 -20.97
N ARG A 150 -3.95 13.62 -21.87
CA ARG A 150 -3.53 12.22 -21.85
C ARG A 150 -2.20 12.04 -22.57
N LEU A 151 -1.24 11.38 -21.92
CA LEU A 151 -0.02 10.93 -22.57
C LEU A 151 0.17 9.44 -22.26
N ASP A 152 0.12 8.63 -23.31
CA ASP A 152 0.50 7.22 -23.23
C ASP A 152 1.93 7.06 -23.77
N VAL A 153 2.77 6.34 -23.04
CA VAL A 153 4.14 6.02 -23.40
C VAL A 153 4.29 4.52 -23.20
N ASP A 154 4.47 3.73 -24.25
CA ASP A 154 4.65 2.27 -24.10
C ASP A 154 6.03 1.94 -23.49
N GLY A 155 7.01 2.80 -23.71
CA GLY A 155 8.33 2.74 -23.11
C GLY A 155 8.43 3.37 -21.71
N ALA A 156 9.62 3.87 -21.40
CA ALA A 156 9.98 4.58 -20.18
C ALA A 156 9.72 6.09 -20.32
N ILE A 157 9.38 6.73 -19.20
CA ILE A 157 9.53 8.18 -19.05
C ILE A 157 10.88 8.41 -18.38
N GLN A 158 11.89 8.73 -19.19
CA GLN A 158 13.27 8.87 -18.73
C GLN A 158 13.55 10.26 -18.15
N ASP A 159 12.84 11.28 -18.63
CA ASP A 159 13.01 12.69 -18.23
C ASP A 159 11.70 13.35 -17.76
N THR A 160 11.70 14.66 -17.52
CA THR A 160 10.65 15.33 -16.75
C THR A 160 9.44 15.72 -17.58
N LEU A 161 8.25 15.36 -17.09
CA LEU A 161 6.97 15.87 -17.58
C LEU A 161 6.41 16.88 -16.57
N THR A 162 6.41 18.16 -16.94
CA THR A 162 5.89 19.26 -16.12
C THR A 162 4.61 19.85 -16.71
N VAL A 163 3.56 19.93 -15.90
CA VAL A 163 2.24 20.44 -16.29
C VAL A 163 1.80 21.54 -15.33
N TYR A 164 1.65 22.79 -15.81
CA TYR A 164 1.28 23.92 -14.94
C TYR A 164 -0.15 23.82 -14.37
N SER A 165 -1.05 23.20 -15.11
CA SER A 165 -2.44 23.02 -14.74
C SER A 165 -2.93 21.74 -15.41
N ALA A 166 -3.25 20.66 -14.70
CA ALA A 166 -3.84 19.48 -15.36
C ALA A 166 -5.19 19.84 -16.02
N ALA A 167 -5.59 19.17 -17.11
CA ALA A 167 -7.00 19.27 -17.55
C ALA A 167 -7.92 18.64 -16.49
N ASP A 168 -9.25 18.78 -16.61
CA ASP A 168 -10.21 18.06 -15.75
C ASP A 168 -10.00 16.54 -15.77
N THR A 169 -9.30 16.04 -16.79
CA THR A 169 -8.78 14.68 -16.87
C THR A 169 -7.34 14.71 -17.32
N CYS A 170 -6.41 14.38 -16.41
CA CYS A 170 -5.00 14.17 -16.69
C CYS A 170 -4.67 12.68 -16.47
N ILE A 171 -4.24 12.01 -17.54
CA ILE A 171 -3.85 10.60 -17.55
C ILE A 171 -2.42 10.48 -18.07
N VAL A 172 -1.55 9.85 -17.29
CA VAL A 172 -0.20 9.46 -17.72
C VAL A 172 -0.08 7.95 -17.62
N THR A 173 0.25 7.29 -18.72
CA THR A 173 0.54 5.85 -18.75
C THR A 173 1.98 5.63 -19.21
N ALA A 174 2.79 4.88 -18.47
CA ALA A 174 4.11 4.42 -18.91
C ALA A 174 4.15 2.88 -18.93
N GLY A 175 4.57 2.29 -20.04
CA GLY A 175 4.43 0.86 -20.33
C GLY A 175 5.63 0.00 -19.95
N SER A 176 6.83 0.57 -19.81
CA SER A 176 8.06 -0.19 -19.52
C SER A 176 8.44 -0.25 -18.03
N SER A 177 9.55 -0.95 -17.74
CA SER A 177 10.00 -1.32 -16.39
C SER A 177 10.46 -0.16 -15.50
N THR A 178 10.59 1.07 -16.00
CA THR A 178 11.13 2.19 -15.22
C THR A 178 10.64 3.55 -15.73
N ALA A 179 9.96 4.33 -14.90
CA ALA A 179 9.90 5.80 -15.04
C ALA A 179 10.96 6.41 -14.12
N SER A 180 12.08 6.87 -14.67
CA SER A 180 13.13 7.57 -13.91
C SER A 180 12.94 9.08 -13.88
N GLY A 181 12.22 9.61 -14.87
CA GLY A 181 11.89 11.02 -14.98
C GLY A 181 10.78 11.45 -14.03
N GLY A 182 10.79 12.71 -13.63
CA GLY A 182 9.80 13.27 -12.71
C GLY A 182 8.48 13.64 -13.38
N LEU A 183 7.37 13.43 -12.67
CA LEU A 183 6.04 13.86 -13.06
C LEU A 183 5.61 15.02 -12.15
N GLY A 184 5.62 16.24 -12.69
CA GLY A 184 5.25 17.46 -12.00
C GLY A 184 3.89 17.99 -12.48
N PHE A 185 2.93 18.15 -11.56
CA PHE A 185 1.60 18.66 -11.85
C PHE A 185 1.30 19.90 -10.99
N GLY A 186 0.68 20.90 -11.59
CA GLY A 186 0.24 22.12 -10.90
C GLY A 186 -1.05 21.93 -10.11
N GLN A 187 -1.93 22.93 -10.14
CA GLN A 187 -3.05 23.07 -9.18
C GLN A 187 -4.27 22.16 -9.42
N ASN A 188 -4.34 21.44 -10.54
CA ASN A 188 -5.56 20.68 -10.89
C ASN A 188 -5.46 19.21 -10.48
N THR A 189 -6.58 18.50 -10.66
CA THR A 189 -6.69 17.08 -10.31
C THR A 189 -5.91 16.21 -11.29
N VAL A 190 -5.05 15.35 -10.76
CA VAL A 190 -4.44 14.26 -11.52
C VAL A 190 -5.34 13.04 -11.37
N ASN A 191 -5.94 12.56 -12.46
CA ASN A 191 -6.90 11.46 -12.39
C ASN A 191 -6.21 10.10 -12.35
N LEU A 192 -5.14 9.92 -13.11
CA LEU A 192 -4.42 8.66 -13.16
C LEU A 192 -2.94 8.87 -13.51
N VAL A 193 -2.07 8.32 -12.69
CA VAL A 193 -0.68 8.00 -13.04
C VAL A 193 -0.56 6.48 -13.01
N ARG A 194 -0.39 5.85 -14.17
CA ARG A 194 -0.17 4.41 -14.30
C ARG A 194 1.23 4.14 -14.83
N ILE A 195 2.02 3.37 -14.10
CA ILE A 195 3.35 2.91 -14.50
C ILE A 195 3.34 1.39 -14.44
N ASN A 196 3.41 0.70 -15.57
CA ASN A 196 3.33 -0.77 -15.59
C ASN A 196 4.57 -1.45 -14.95
N GLY A 197 5.68 -0.72 -14.83
CA GLY A 197 6.91 -1.16 -14.19
C GLY A 197 7.23 -0.44 -12.89
N ASN A 198 8.51 -0.21 -12.63
CA ASN A 198 8.99 0.56 -11.49
C ASN A 198 8.85 2.07 -11.74
N CYS A 199 8.68 2.84 -10.68
CA CYS A 199 8.68 4.30 -10.71
C CYS A 199 9.78 4.83 -9.77
N ALA A 200 10.86 5.36 -10.34
CA ALA A 200 11.98 5.94 -9.59
C ALA A 200 11.96 7.48 -9.59
N GLY A 201 11.30 8.09 -10.56
CA GLY A 201 11.07 9.54 -10.61
C GLY A 201 10.03 10.00 -9.60
N PHE A 202 10.07 11.30 -9.27
CA PHE A 202 9.08 11.87 -8.36
C PHE A 202 7.70 11.98 -9.01
N ILE A 203 6.64 11.90 -8.20
CA ILE A 203 5.27 12.27 -8.57
C ILE A 203 4.88 13.42 -7.63
N ASP A 204 4.85 14.65 -8.15
CA ASP A 204 4.62 15.86 -7.37
C ASP A 204 3.45 16.65 -7.95
N SER A 205 2.40 16.88 -7.17
CA SER A 205 1.23 17.65 -7.55
C SER A 205 0.97 18.79 -6.57
N THR A 206 0.46 19.92 -7.05
CA THR A 206 -0.11 20.94 -6.14
C THR A 206 -1.54 20.58 -5.76
N GLY A 207 -2.31 20.04 -6.70
CA GLY A 207 -3.70 19.60 -6.50
C GLY A 207 -3.82 18.11 -6.09
N PRO A 208 -5.06 17.58 -6.03
CA PRO A 208 -5.31 16.20 -5.64
C PRO A 208 -4.79 15.21 -6.68
N ILE A 209 -4.36 14.04 -6.20
CA ILE A 209 -4.01 12.89 -7.04
C ILE A 209 -5.02 11.77 -6.74
N THR A 210 -5.72 11.30 -7.77
CA THR A 210 -6.79 10.31 -7.61
C THR A 210 -6.26 8.87 -7.59
N LEU A 211 -5.32 8.54 -8.46
CA LEU A 211 -4.76 7.19 -8.49
C LEU A 211 -3.31 7.22 -8.97
N ILE A 212 -2.44 6.61 -8.18
CA ILE A 212 -1.10 6.18 -8.55
C ILE A 212 -1.12 4.66 -8.57
N ASP A 213 -0.90 4.06 -9.73
CA ASP A 213 -0.95 2.62 -10.00
C ASP A 213 0.41 2.20 -10.57
N VAL A 214 1.22 1.48 -9.79
CA VAL A 214 2.60 1.08 -10.16
C VAL A 214 2.72 -0.44 -10.15
N GLY A 215 2.99 -1.04 -11.31
CA GLY A 215 3.09 -2.49 -11.47
C GLY A 215 4.38 -3.12 -10.94
N GLY A 216 5.39 -2.32 -10.61
CA GLY A 216 6.63 -2.72 -9.93
C GLY A 216 6.83 -2.00 -8.61
N ASN A 217 8.06 -1.55 -8.35
CA ASN A 217 8.43 -0.81 -7.14
C ASN A 217 8.31 0.71 -7.33
N LEU A 218 7.94 1.44 -6.29
CA LEU A 218 7.92 2.89 -6.25
C LEU A 218 9.06 3.41 -5.35
N THR A 219 10.13 3.93 -5.95
CA THR A 219 11.30 4.47 -5.23
C THR A 219 11.43 5.99 -5.32
N GLY A 220 10.58 6.65 -6.10
CA GLY A 220 10.46 8.10 -6.16
C GLY A 220 9.59 8.71 -5.07
N LEU A 221 9.75 10.01 -4.83
CA LEU A 221 8.90 10.78 -3.90
C LEU A 221 7.46 10.89 -4.43
N VAL A 222 6.47 10.84 -3.54
CA VAL A 222 5.08 11.17 -3.85
C VAL A 222 4.65 12.39 -3.05
N ARG A 223 4.06 13.40 -3.69
CA ARG A 223 3.59 14.59 -3.00
C ARG A 223 2.32 15.20 -3.61
N SER A 224 1.36 15.55 -2.75
CA SER A 224 0.27 16.48 -3.04
C SER A 224 0.33 17.66 -2.06
N LYS A 225 0.72 18.85 -2.55
CA LYS A 225 1.08 19.99 -1.69
C LYS A 225 -0.12 20.65 -1.01
N GLN A 226 -1.29 20.69 -1.65
CA GLN A 226 -2.46 21.44 -1.16
C GLN A 226 -3.74 20.61 -1.20
N SER A 227 -3.61 19.28 -1.29
CA SER A 227 -4.77 18.39 -1.31
C SER A 227 -4.42 16.97 -0.85
N PHE A 228 -5.28 16.00 -1.16
CA PHE A 228 -5.13 14.60 -0.80
C PHE A 228 -4.53 13.77 -1.94
N VAL A 229 -3.99 12.61 -1.58
CA VAL A 229 -3.76 11.50 -2.52
C VAL A 229 -4.79 10.42 -2.21
N LEU A 230 -5.66 10.10 -3.15
CA LEU A 230 -6.73 9.16 -2.91
C LEU A 230 -6.16 7.74 -2.83
N VAL A 231 -5.60 7.20 -3.91
CA VAL A 231 -5.05 5.83 -3.89
C VAL A 231 -3.61 5.82 -4.39
N VAL A 232 -2.75 5.16 -3.61
CA VAL A 232 -1.42 4.69 -4.03
C VAL A 232 -1.45 3.17 -3.96
N ASP A 233 -1.50 2.51 -5.12
CA ASP A 233 -1.46 1.06 -5.25
C ASP A 233 -0.18 0.67 -6.01
N VAL A 234 0.71 -0.02 -5.30
CA VAL A 234 2.01 -0.47 -5.81
C VAL A 234 2.02 -1.99 -5.73
N ALA A 235 2.24 -2.66 -6.85
CA ALA A 235 2.25 -4.12 -6.88
C ALA A 235 3.49 -4.70 -6.20
N GLY A 236 4.63 -4.00 -6.22
CA GLY A 236 5.83 -4.33 -5.46
C GLY A 236 6.00 -3.50 -4.19
N ASP A 237 7.22 -3.09 -3.89
CA ASP A 237 7.57 -2.33 -2.69
C ASP A 237 7.48 -0.82 -2.92
N ILE A 238 7.10 -0.09 -1.86
CA ILE A 238 7.32 1.35 -1.76
C ILE A 238 8.66 1.58 -1.05
N GLY A 239 9.60 2.23 -1.73
CA GLY A 239 10.95 2.47 -1.25
C GLY A 239 11.79 1.20 -1.14
N ALA A 240 12.87 1.26 -0.34
CA ALA A 240 13.71 0.10 -0.06
C ALA A 240 14.17 0.13 1.41
N PRO A 241 14.50 -1.04 2.00
CA PRO A 241 15.07 -1.10 3.35
C PRO A 241 16.29 -0.18 3.50
N GLY A 242 16.28 0.66 4.53
CA GLY A 242 17.35 1.64 4.80
C GLY A 242 17.37 2.86 3.88
N SER A 243 16.49 2.94 2.88
CA SER A 243 16.32 4.09 1.97
C SER A 243 14.84 4.44 1.84
N PRO A 244 14.20 4.94 2.93
CA PRO A 244 12.79 5.27 2.89
C PRO A 244 12.53 6.48 1.98
N ILE A 245 11.52 6.38 1.12
CA ILE A 245 11.10 7.51 0.29
C ILE A 245 10.29 8.53 1.12
N SER A 246 9.99 9.69 0.55
CA SER A 246 9.07 10.65 1.17
C SER A 246 7.71 10.58 0.48
N MET A 247 6.65 10.48 1.28
CA MET A 247 5.27 10.57 0.83
C MET A 247 4.58 11.68 1.62
N GLN A 248 4.05 12.68 0.93
CA GLN A 248 3.51 13.89 1.56
C GLN A 248 2.14 14.24 0.98
N ALA A 249 1.13 14.43 1.82
CA ALA A 249 -0.16 14.94 1.39
C ALA A 249 -0.68 15.95 2.43
N TYR A 250 -1.33 17.01 1.97
CA TYR A 250 -1.88 18.04 2.86
C TYR A 250 -3.17 17.55 3.54
N ASP A 251 -4.11 16.99 2.76
CA ASP A 251 -5.37 16.42 3.26
C ASP A 251 -5.29 14.89 3.48
N GLY A 252 -4.08 14.35 3.55
CA GLY A 252 -3.82 12.93 3.81
C GLY A 252 -4.01 11.98 2.63
N PHE A 253 -4.14 10.69 2.96
CA PHE A 253 -4.16 9.58 2.02
C PHE A 253 -5.42 8.73 2.20
N GLU A 254 -6.13 8.39 1.12
CA GLU A 254 -7.25 7.45 1.26
C GLU A 254 -6.76 6.00 1.41
N GLN A 255 -5.90 5.53 0.52
CA GLN A 255 -5.34 4.18 0.57
C GLN A 255 -3.87 4.19 0.14
N ILE A 256 -3.03 3.49 0.90
CA ILE A 256 -1.65 3.16 0.54
C ILE A 256 -1.52 1.65 0.63
N ILE A 257 -1.23 0.98 -0.48
CA ILE A 257 -1.17 -0.48 -0.58
C ILE A 257 0.10 -0.87 -1.34
N ALA A 258 0.93 -1.73 -0.74
CA ALA A 258 2.15 -2.26 -1.33
C ALA A 258 2.51 -3.63 -0.74
N ASP A 259 3.51 -4.33 -1.30
CA ASP A 259 4.02 -5.57 -0.71
C ASP A 259 4.75 -5.28 0.61
N SER A 260 5.69 -4.34 0.59
CA SER A 260 6.35 -3.73 1.75
C SER A 260 6.34 -2.20 1.62
N ILE A 261 6.40 -1.49 2.75
CA ILE A 261 6.47 -0.02 2.77
C ILE A 261 7.73 0.44 3.50
N HIS A 262 8.56 1.19 2.81
CA HIS A 262 9.76 1.86 3.31
C HIS A 262 9.62 3.34 2.97
N ALA A 263 8.85 4.08 3.78
CA ALA A 263 8.50 5.47 3.50
C ALA A 263 8.37 6.32 4.77
N ASN A 264 8.76 7.58 4.66
CA ASN A 264 8.41 8.65 5.59
C ASN A 264 7.11 9.29 5.08
N ILE A 265 5.99 8.86 5.65
CA ILE A 265 4.65 9.30 5.28
C ILE A 265 4.23 10.43 6.21
N ASP A 266 4.02 11.61 5.64
CA ASP A 266 3.45 12.78 6.31
C ASP A 266 2.11 13.12 5.66
N ALA A 267 1.04 12.66 6.29
CA ALA A 267 -0.31 12.90 5.84
C ALA A 267 -0.83 14.29 6.24
N GLN A 268 -0.08 15.03 7.07
CA GLN A 268 -0.38 16.40 7.51
C GLN A 268 0.64 17.40 6.92
N TYR A 269 1.09 17.15 5.70
CA TYR A 269 2.08 18.01 5.10
C TYR A 269 1.55 19.44 4.96
N ASP A 270 2.07 20.37 5.77
CA ASP A 270 1.71 21.78 5.73
C ASP A 270 2.74 22.55 4.86
N PRO A 271 2.43 22.85 3.58
CA PRO A 271 3.33 23.62 2.76
C PRO A 271 3.46 25.04 3.33
N PRO A 272 4.64 25.68 3.25
CA PRO A 272 4.78 27.08 3.64
C PRO A 272 3.81 27.97 2.83
N GLY A 273 2.81 28.56 3.50
CA GLY A 273 1.79 29.38 2.84
C GLY A 273 0.57 29.66 3.73
N PRO A 274 -0.46 30.36 3.21
CA PRO A 274 -1.68 30.71 3.93
C PRO A 274 -2.74 29.58 3.94
N VAL A 275 -2.33 28.36 3.58
CA VAL A 275 -3.20 27.18 3.64
C VAL A 275 -3.33 26.82 5.13
N GLY A 276 -4.55 26.47 5.57
CA GLY A 276 -4.77 26.10 6.98
C GLY A 276 -4.11 24.76 7.33
N PRO A 277 -4.46 24.13 8.45
CA PRO A 277 -4.17 22.71 8.61
C PRO A 277 -5.06 21.91 7.65
N GLY A 278 -4.48 20.94 6.94
CA GLY A 278 -5.24 19.95 6.17
C GLY A 278 -5.87 18.89 7.07
N ASP A 279 -6.76 18.05 6.51
CA ASP A 279 -7.45 17.01 7.30
C ASP A 279 -6.49 15.95 7.86
N GLY A 280 -5.36 15.71 7.19
CA GLY A 280 -4.31 14.89 7.76
C GLY A 280 -4.57 13.39 7.80
N THR A 281 -5.72 12.91 7.32
CA THR A 281 -6.22 11.57 7.62
C THR A 281 -5.64 10.48 6.71
N VAL A 282 -5.32 9.32 7.28
CA VAL A 282 -5.10 8.08 6.52
C VAL A 282 -6.18 7.05 6.82
N PHE A 283 -6.93 6.66 5.78
CA PHE A 283 -8.06 5.74 5.94
C PHE A 283 -7.67 4.26 5.82
N ARG A 284 -6.72 3.93 4.93
CA ARG A 284 -6.13 2.59 4.82
C ARG A 284 -4.63 2.66 4.55
N LEU A 285 -3.86 1.88 5.30
CA LEU A 285 -2.47 1.55 5.00
C LEU A 285 -2.34 0.03 5.05
N GLU A 286 -1.75 -0.56 4.02
CA GLU A 286 -1.61 -2.01 3.90
C GLU A 286 -0.24 -2.41 3.35
N THR A 287 0.45 -3.31 4.06
CA THR A 287 1.51 -4.13 3.48
C THR A 287 0.95 -5.54 3.24
N ARG A 288 1.10 -6.08 2.02
CA ARG A 288 0.52 -7.39 1.66
C ARG A 288 1.31 -8.54 2.27
N THR A 289 2.63 -8.42 2.33
CA THR A 289 3.53 -9.50 2.74
C THR A 289 4.68 -9.07 3.64
N GLY A 290 5.14 -7.82 3.52
CA GLY A 290 6.36 -7.34 4.15
C GLY A 290 6.15 -6.33 5.27
N ASP A 291 7.25 -5.69 5.64
CA ASP A 291 7.35 -4.81 6.80
C ASP A 291 6.92 -3.36 6.47
N PHE A 292 6.68 -2.57 7.52
CA PHE A 292 6.60 -1.12 7.42
C PHE A 292 7.76 -0.46 8.17
N SER A 293 8.61 0.26 7.45
CA SER A 293 9.74 1.05 7.97
C SER A 293 9.72 2.49 7.43
N GLY A 294 10.47 3.40 8.08
CA GLY A 294 10.42 4.83 7.79
C GLY A 294 9.74 5.60 8.91
N SER A 295 8.64 6.31 8.65
CA SER A 295 7.82 6.96 9.68
C SER A 295 6.41 7.26 9.18
N MET A 296 5.44 7.43 10.09
CA MET A 296 4.07 7.83 9.77
C MET A 296 3.61 8.96 10.70
N ASN A 297 3.11 10.05 10.12
CA ASN A 297 2.40 11.11 10.81
C ASN A 297 1.02 11.30 10.16
N THR A 298 -0.06 11.10 10.93
CA THR A 298 -1.45 11.22 10.47
C THR A 298 -2.32 11.87 11.55
N GLU A 299 -3.38 12.55 11.15
CA GLU A 299 -4.32 13.17 12.09
C GLU A 299 -5.20 12.10 12.74
N PHE A 300 -5.83 11.27 11.91
CA PHE A 300 -6.74 10.21 12.31
C PHE A 300 -6.40 8.87 11.68
N VAL A 301 -6.88 7.80 12.32
CA VAL A 301 -7.09 6.48 11.69
C VAL A 301 -8.58 6.17 11.79
N THR A 302 -9.34 6.43 10.74
CA THR A 302 -10.82 6.41 10.76
C THR A 302 -11.41 5.79 9.50
N SER A 303 -12.74 5.67 9.40
CA SER A 303 -13.42 5.21 8.19
C SER A 303 -13.77 6.33 7.24
N LYS A 304 -13.80 6.01 5.95
CA LYS A 304 -14.44 6.79 4.89
C LYS A 304 -15.37 5.90 4.08
N THR A 305 -16.49 6.45 3.64
CA THR A 305 -17.37 5.78 2.68
C THR A 305 -16.60 5.50 1.39
N GLY A 306 -16.61 4.25 0.92
CA GLY A 306 -15.89 3.85 -0.29
C GLY A 306 -14.55 3.13 -0.02
N VAL A 307 -14.02 3.20 1.20
CA VAL A 307 -12.84 2.45 1.61
C VAL A 307 -13.25 1.11 2.22
N SER A 308 -12.85 0.00 1.60
CA SER A 308 -13.00 -1.33 2.19
C SER A 308 -12.02 -1.50 3.35
N ASP A 309 -12.52 -2.01 4.48
CA ASP A 309 -11.75 -2.34 5.67
C ASP A 309 -10.75 -1.23 6.09
N PRO A 310 -11.23 -0.05 6.51
CA PRO A 310 -10.32 1.02 6.92
C PRO A 310 -9.54 0.63 8.19
N GLY A 311 -8.28 1.06 8.26
CA GLY A 311 -7.32 0.68 9.29
C GLY A 311 -5.89 0.58 8.76
N PHE A 312 -4.93 0.31 9.63
CA PHE A 312 -3.55 0.01 9.24
C PHE A 312 -3.31 -1.49 9.40
N PHE A 313 -2.86 -2.15 8.33
CA PHE A 313 -2.65 -3.60 8.27
C PHE A 313 -1.24 -3.85 7.75
N ILE A 314 -0.33 -4.23 8.65
CA ILE A 314 1.07 -4.49 8.33
C ILE A 314 1.27 -5.99 8.45
N ALA A 315 1.51 -6.69 7.34
CA ALA A 315 1.68 -8.14 7.31
C ALA A 315 2.92 -8.59 8.09
N GLY A 316 4.04 -7.87 7.96
CA GLY A 316 5.30 -8.12 8.64
C GLY A 316 5.48 -7.29 9.92
N ASP A 317 6.71 -6.88 10.18
CA ASP A 317 7.11 -6.08 11.33
C ASP A 317 6.77 -4.60 11.13
N LEU A 318 6.51 -3.90 12.24
CA LEU A 318 6.45 -2.43 12.28
C LEU A 318 7.74 -1.86 12.85
N ASP A 319 8.63 -1.43 11.96
CA ASP A 319 9.90 -0.75 12.24
C ASP A 319 9.79 0.79 12.18
N ALA A 320 8.66 1.31 11.68
CA ALA A 320 8.38 2.74 11.57
C ALA A 320 7.67 3.28 12.81
N PRO A 321 8.12 4.40 13.42
CA PRO A 321 7.28 5.10 14.39
C PRO A 321 6.00 5.62 13.72
N ILE A 322 4.87 5.39 14.39
CA ILE A 322 3.55 5.92 13.99
C ILE A 322 3.13 6.99 14.99
N THR A 323 2.78 8.17 14.49
CA THR A 323 2.18 9.26 15.26
C THR A 323 0.79 9.57 14.71
N VAL A 324 -0.21 9.45 15.58
CA VAL A 324 -1.61 9.82 15.33
C VAL A 324 -1.96 11.00 16.22
N GLN A 325 -2.25 12.17 15.64
CA GLN A 325 -2.45 13.40 16.43
C GLN A 325 -3.80 13.44 17.15
N GLN A 326 -4.78 12.68 16.67
CA GLN A 326 -6.08 12.55 17.30
C GLN A 326 -6.41 11.07 17.55
N ASP A 327 -7.63 10.64 17.20
CA ASP A 327 -8.17 9.34 17.55
C ASP A 327 -7.72 8.22 16.59
N VAL A 328 -7.49 7.04 17.17
CA VAL A 328 -7.49 5.76 16.44
C VAL A 328 -8.89 5.14 16.54
N ARG A 329 -9.70 5.31 15.50
CA ARG A 329 -11.09 4.81 15.40
C ARG A 329 -11.22 3.53 14.59
N ARG A 330 -10.16 3.13 13.90
CA ARG A 330 -10.04 1.88 13.14
C ARG A 330 -8.81 1.09 13.55
N PRO A 331 -8.78 -0.23 13.29
CA PRO A 331 -7.71 -1.08 13.80
C PRO A 331 -6.33 -0.66 13.30
N ILE A 332 -5.31 -0.92 14.12
CA ILE A 332 -3.92 -1.04 13.71
C ILE A 332 -3.53 -2.50 13.97
N GLU A 333 -3.18 -3.24 12.94
CA GLU A 333 -2.88 -4.67 13.01
C GLU A 333 -1.50 -4.90 12.41
N ILE A 334 -0.61 -5.51 13.20
CA ILE A 334 0.78 -5.81 12.85
C ILE A 334 0.92 -7.32 12.94
N GLY A 335 1.29 -8.00 11.86
CA GLY A 335 1.44 -9.44 11.83
C GLY A 335 2.72 -9.92 12.51
N GLY A 336 3.78 -9.11 12.46
CA GLY A 336 5.07 -9.37 13.09
C GLY A 336 5.27 -8.64 14.42
N ASP A 337 6.51 -8.26 14.67
CA ASP A 337 6.95 -7.54 15.87
C ASP A 337 6.68 -6.04 15.77
N LEU A 338 6.40 -5.41 16.91
CA LEU A 338 6.41 -3.97 17.06
C LEU A 338 7.81 -3.51 17.50
N ASN A 339 8.60 -3.08 16.52
CA ASN A 339 9.98 -2.63 16.65
C ASN A 339 10.11 -1.09 16.74
N ALA A 340 8.99 -0.38 16.77
CA ALA A 340 8.92 1.08 16.85
C ALA A 340 7.84 1.57 17.84
N ASN A 341 7.75 2.89 18.01
CA ASN A 341 6.76 3.50 18.89
C ASN A 341 5.45 3.76 18.15
N ILE A 342 4.33 3.57 18.83
CA ILE A 342 3.02 4.08 18.41
C ILE A 342 2.61 5.16 19.40
N THR A 343 2.47 6.39 18.91
CA THR A 343 2.04 7.54 19.71
C THR A 343 0.69 8.01 19.21
N VAL A 344 -0.32 7.95 20.08
CA VAL A 344 -1.65 8.50 19.84
C VAL A 344 -1.82 9.65 20.82
N THR A 345 -1.94 10.87 20.29
CA THR A 345 -2.01 12.08 21.13
C THR A 345 -3.36 12.21 21.82
N ASP A 346 -4.43 11.60 21.27
CA ASP A 346 -5.75 11.50 21.88
C ASP A 346 -6.12 10.03 22.21
N GLN A 347 -7.32 9.55 21.86
CA GLN A 347 -7.83 8.26 22.33
C GLN A 347 -7.65 7.12 21.31
N VAL A 348 -7.36 5.93 21.82
CA VAL A 348 -7.50 4.68 21.06
C VAL A 348 -8.91 4.15 21.26
N ARG A 349 -9.77 4.32 20.27
CA ARG A 349 -11.18 3.85 20.29
C ARG A 349 -11.37 2.48 19.62
N SER A 350 -10.39 2.02 18.85
CA SER A 350 -10.36 0.69 18.22
C SER A 350 -9.27 -0.21 18.82
N ARG A 351 -8.97 -1.34 18.17
CA ARG A 351 -7.90 -2.26 18.59
C ARG A 351 -6.55 -1.93 17.95
N ILE A 352 -5.47 -2.14 18.71
CA ILE A 352 -4.10 -2.30 18.25
C ILE A 352 -3.75 -3.77 18.48
N VAL A 353 -3.38 -4.49 17.43
CA VAL A 353 -3.06 -5.93 17.47
C VAL A 353 -1.63 -6.11 17.00
N ILE A 354 -0.83 -6.82 17.77
CA ILE A 354 0.56 -7.18 17.47
C ILE A 354 0.63 -8.71 17.46
N GLY A 355 0.95 -9.27 16.32
CA GLY A 355 1.05 -10.71 16.09
C GLY A 355 2.23 -11.31 16.83
N GLY A 356 3.37 -10.64 16.81
CA GLY A 356 4.61 -11.02 17.50
C GLY A 356 4.79 -10.29 18.84
N SER A 357 6.00 -9.77 19.04
CA SER A 357 6.46 -9.14 20.27
C SER A 357 6.23 -7.62 20.29
N LEU A 358 5.97 -7.08 21.49
CA LEU A 358 6.22 -5.68 21.78
C LEU A 358 7.65 -5.57 22.33
N VAL A 359 8.59 -5.12 21.51
CA VAL A 359 10.04 -5.18 21.80
C VAL A 359 10.45 -4.19 22.89
N SER A 360 11.48 -4.53 23.66
CA SER A 360 12.03 -3.68 24.73
C SER A 360 12.45 -2.31 24.22
N GLY A 361 12.19 -1.27 25.01
CA GLY A 361 12.47 0.13 24.64
C GLY A 361 11.44 0.76 23.69
N ARG A 362 10.43 -0.01 23.24
CA ARG A 362 9.30 0.51 22.43
C ARG A 362 8.09 0.80 23.29
N THR A 363 7.30 1.78 22.86
CA THR A 363 6.15 2.29 23.61
C THR A 363 4.92 2.41 22.74
N ILE A 364 3.78 1.99 23.27
CA ILE A 364 2.45 2.40 22.79
C ILE A 364 1.91 3.43 23.79
N SER A 365 1.65 4.65 23.35
CA SER A 365 1.15 5.74 24.20
C SER A 365 -0.18 6.27 23.69
N ALA A 366 -1.15 6.46 24.59
CA ALA A 366 -2.45 7.06 24.28
C ALA A 366 -3.04 7.81 25.49
N GLN A 367 -4.04 8.67 25.26
CA GLN A 367 -4.90 9.15 26.33
C GLN A 367 -5.92 8.09 26.75
N ALA A 368 -6.37 8.14 28.01
CA ALA A 368 -7.43 7.28 28.48
C ALA A 368 -8.76 7.66 27.83
N LEU A 369 -9.58 6.65 27.57
CA LEU A 369 -10.95 6.85 27.12
C LEU A 369 -11.76 7.53 28.22
N THR A 370 -12.49 8.57 27.81
CA THR A 370 -13.45 9.30 28.66
C THR A 370 -14.81 8.61 28.72
N GLU A 371 -15.08 7.67 27.82
CA GLU A 371 -16.33 6.91 27.73
C GLU A 371 -16.22 5.56 28.47
N ALA A 372 -17.28 5.17 29.18
CA ALA A 372 -17.34 3.88 29.87
C ALA A 372 -17.55 2.72 28.86
N GLY A 373 -16.52 1.90 28.64
CA GLY A 373 -16.58 0.73 27.76
C GLY A 373 -15.19 0.17 27.43
N ILE A 374 -15.13 -1.05 26.87
CA ILE A 374 -13.89 -1.70 26.43
C ILE A 374 -13.48 -1.22 25.01
N ASN A 375 -13.85 0.01 24.64
CA ASN A 375 -13.29 0.64 23.46
C ASN A 375 -11.78 0.77 23.72
N GLY A 376 -10.92 0.66 22.71
CA GLY A 376 -9.48 0.63 22.93
C GLY A 376 -8.97 -0.69 23.50
N GLN A 377 -8.43 -1.54 22.63
CA GLN A 377 -7.74 -2.77 23.06
C GLN A 377 -6.34 -2.83 22.47
N VAL A 378 -5.35 -3.22 23.25
CA VAL A 378 -4.00 -3.55 22.78
C VAL A 378 -3.77 -5.02 23.05
N ILE A 379 -3.59 -5.80 21.98
CA ILE A 379 -3.37 -7.25 22.04
C ILE A 379 -1.95 -7.53 21.54
N ILE A 380 -1.14 -8.19 22.36
CA ILE A 380 0.25 -8.57 22.03
C ILE A 380 0.34 -10.09 21.90
N ASN A 381 1.24 -10.60 21.05
CA ASN A 381 1.38 -12.02 20.71
C ASN A 381 0.08 -12.64 20.15
N ALA A 382 -0.60 -11.89 19.29
CA ALA A 382 -1.87 -12.28 18.69
C ALA A 382 -1.74 -13.44 17.69
N ASN A 383 -0.53 -13.80 17.25
CA ASN A 383 -0.30 -14.97 16.38
C ASN A 383 0.20 -16.21 17.14
N ASN A 384 0.38 -16.11 18.46
CA ASN A 384 0.98 -17.16 19.28
C ASN A 384 2.40 -17.58 18.84
N ALA A 385 3.15 -16.66 18.22
CA ALA A 385 4.44 -16.95 17.62
C ALA A 385 5.60 -16.80 18.61
N SER A 386 5.41 -17.20 19.88
CA SER A 386 6.34 -16.98 21.00
C SER A 386 6.65 -15.50 21.33
N GLY A 387 5.80 -14.57 20.85
CA GLY A 387 5.96 -13.14 21.06
C GLY A 387 5.96 -12.74 22.54
N THR A 388 6.78 -11.75 22.89
CA THR A 388 6.92 -11.28 24.27
C THR A 388 6.39 -9.85 24.43
N TRP A 389 5.87 -9.53 25.61
CA TRP A 389 5.59 -8.15 26.00
C TRP A 389 6.77 -7.62 26.83
N ALA A 390 7.74 -6.99 26.16
CA ALA A 390 8.90 -6.38 26.79
C ALA A 390 8.89 -4.83 26.77
N GLY A 391 8.19 -4.22 25.80
CA GLY A 391 8.00 -2.77 25.72
C GLY A 391 6.92 -2.25 26.65
N SER A 392 6.78 -0.92 26.72
CA SER A 392 5.84 -0.24 27.62
C SER A 392 4.53 0.08 26.93
N VAL A 393 3.43 0.05 27.68
CA VAL A 393 2.15 0.63 27.26
C VAL A 393 1.80 1.73 28.25
N VAL A 394 1.58 2.94 27.75
CA VAL A 394 1.39 4.17 28.54
C VAL A 394 0.01 4.75 28.26
N VAL A 395 -0.76 4.97 29.31
CA VAL A 395 -2.10 5.58 29.22
C VAL A 395 -2.14 6.80 30.14
N ASN A 396 -2.46 7.99 29.59
CA ASN A 396 -2.41 9.26 30.33
C ASN A 396 -1.08 9.48 31.07
N GLY A 397 0.05 9.18 30.41
CA GLY A 397 1.38 9.27 31.00
C GLY A 397 1.69 8.24 32.09
N THR A 398 0.76 7.35 32.41
CA THR A 398 0.96 6.25 33.37
C THR A 398 1.34 4.99 32.62
N THR A 399 2.55 4.48 32.85
CA THR A 399 2.96 3.17 32.35
C THR A 399 2.14 2.08 33.03
N LEU A 400 1.47 1.26 32.24
CA LEU A 400 0.76 0.09 32.72
C LEU A 400 1.79 -0.95 33.20
N ALA A 401 1.74 -1.28 34.48
CA ALA A 401 2.57 -2.30 35.12
C ALA A 401 1.72 -3.14 36.09
N THR A 402 1.97 -4.43 36.28
CA THR A 402 2.91 -5.34 35.59
C THR A 402 2.33 -5.78 34.23
N ALA A 403 3.18 -6.11 33.25
CA ALA A 403 2.72 -6.80 32.04
C ALA A 403 1.80 -7.97 32.46
N PRO A 404 0.57 -8.06 31.95
CA PRO A 404 -0.32 -9.17 32.21
C PRO A 404 0.31 -10.48 31.78
N TYR A 405 0.84 -11.19 32.76
CA TYR A 405 1.22 -12.58 32.62
C TYR A 405 -0.03 -13.46 32.64
N TYR A 406 0.06 -14.66 32.08
CA TYR A 406 -1.01 -15.66 32.03
C TYR A 406 -1.62 -16.05 33.41
N SER A 407 -0.96 -15.66 34.50
CA SER A 407 -1.40 -15.79 35.89
C SER A 407 -2.37 -14.69 36.35
N ASN A 408 -2.49 -13.58 35.61
CA ASN A 408 -3.37 -12.46 35.97
C ASN A 408 -4.82 -12.78 35.57
N THR A 409 -5.66 -13.10 36.55
CA THR A 409 -7.06 -13.51 36.36
C THR A 409 -8.05 -12.34 36.28
N ALA A 410 -7.57 -11.10 36.44
CA ALA A 410 -8.40 -9.90 36.56
C ALA A 410 -8.01 -8.82 35.53
N LEU A 411 -8.06 -9.13 34.23
CA LEU A 411 -7.92 -8.12 33.18
C LEU A 411 -9.30 -7.63 32.75
N GLY A 412 -9.89 -6.78 33.59
CA GLY A 412 -10.91 -5.83 33.17
C GLY A 412 -10.22 -4.53 32.78
N GLY A 413 -9.69 -4.44 31.55
CA GLY A 413 -9.10 -3.20 31.02
C GLY A 413 -8.07 -3.40 29.90
N ALA A 414 -8.49 -3.06 28.68
CA ALA A 414 -7.78 -2.53 27.49
C ALA A 414 -6.40 -3.05 27.01
N VAL A 415 -5.54 -3.71 27.78
CA VAL A 415 -4.19 -4.10 27.30
C VAL A 415 -3.81 -5.47 27.86
N GLY A 416 -3.51 -6.42 26.97
CA GLY A 416 -3.25 -7.82 27.34
C GLY A 416 -2.26 -8.52 26.41
N LEU A 417 -1.39 -9.37 26.97
CA LEU A 417 -0.83 -10.47 26.18
C LEU A 417 -1.99 -11.40 25.84
N ALA A 418 -2.12 -11.81 24.58
CA ALA A 418 -3.19 -12.68 24.11
C ALA A 418 -3.35 -13.88 25.05
N PRO A 419 -4.44 -13.97 25.83
CA PRO A 419 -4.61 -15.08 26.75
C PRO A 419 -4.79 -16.37 25.96
N PHE A 420 -4.40 -17.51 26.56
CA PHE A 420 -4.66 -18.88 26.06
C PHE A 420 -6.03 -19.08 25.39
N ARG A 421 -7.06 -18.37 25.87
CA ARG A 421 -8.43 -18.38 25.33
C ARG A 421 -8.53 -17.92 23.86
N LEU A 422 -7.47 -17.44 23.25
CA LEU A 422 -7.43 -17.01 21.85
C LEU A 422 -6.79 -18.05 20.92
N HIS A 423 -6.01 -18.99 21.45
CA HIS A 423 -5.13 -19.83 20.64
C HIS A 423 -5.48 -21.31 20.77
N GLY A 424 -5.99 -21.88 19.68
CA GLY A 424 -6.24 -23.33 19.61
C GLY A 424 -4.97 -24.18 19.68
N LEU A 425 -3.81 -23.62 19.33
CA LEU A 425 -2.52 -24.32 19.43
C LEU A 425 -2.04 -24.49 20.88
N ASP A 426 -2.50 -23.64 21.80
CA ASP A 426 -2.20 -23.82 23.22
C ASP A 426 -2.96 -25.00 23.82
N CYS A 427 -3.92 -25.59 23.10
CA CYS A 427 -4.65 -26.79 23.48
C CYS A 427 -3.81 -28.06 23.49
N VAL A 428 -2.50 -27.96 23.28
CA VAL A 428 -1.57 -29.08 23.32
C VAL A 428 -0.62 -28.90 24.51
N PRO A 429 -0.77 -29.66 25.60
CA PRO A 429 0.25 -29.63 26.64
C PRO A 429 1.42 -30.51 26.18
N VAL A 430 2.57 -29.89 25.89
CA VAL A 430 3.85 -30.62 25.96
C VAL A 430 4.92 -29.88 26.77
N ASP A 431 4.67 -28.67 27.24
CA ASP A 431 5.58 -27.98 28.17
C ASP A 431 4.77 -27.19 29.19
N GLY A 432 5.19 -27.14 30.45
CA GLY A 432 4.61 -26.24 31.48
C GLY A 432 3.34 -26.68 32.22
N GLY A 433 2.68 -27.77 31.84
CA GLY A 433 1.64 -28.38 32.67
C GLY A 433 2.25 -29.08 33.90
N SER A 434 1.79 -28.76 35.11
CA SER A 434 2.24 -29.45 36.33
C SER A 434 1.37 -30.65 36.62
N VAL A 435 1.99 -31.78 36.97
CA VAL A 435 1.31 -32.95 37.54
C VAL A 435 1.57 -32.97 39.04
N SER A 436 0.52 -33.11 39.83
CA SER A 436 0.64 -33.46 41.25
C SER A 436 -0.16 -34.73 41.55
N THR A 437 0.40 -35.59 42.38
CA THR A 437 -0.23 -36.84 42.78
C THR A 437 -0.53 -36.83 44.29
N SER A 438 -1.68 -37.38 44.66
CA SER A 438 -2.01 -37.84 46.02
C SER A 438 -2.04 -39.36 46.04
N ASP A 439 -2.40 -39.96 47.18
CA ASP A 439 -2.54 -41.42 47.31
C ASP A 439 -3.55 -42.02 46.31
N ASP A 440 -4.57 -41.25 45.91
CA ASP A 440 -5.73 -41.72 45.13
C ASP A 440 -6.10 -40.82 43.94
N SER A 441 -5.36 -39.73 43.70
CA SER A 441 -5.68 -38.80 42.61
C SER A 441 -4.46 -38.20 41.93
N VAL A 442 -4.60 -37.91 40.64
CA VAL A 442 -3.62 -37.15 39.85
C VAL A 442 -4.29 -35.88 39.35
N THR A 443 -3.67 -34.74 39.61
CA THR A 443 -4.13 -33.44 39.12
C THR A 443 -3.24 -32.97 37.98
N LEU A 444 -3.86 -32.78 36.82
CA LEU A 444 -3.24 -32.24 35.61
C LEU A 444 -3.61 -30.76 35.48
N ARG A 445 -2.61 -29.90 35.37
CA ARG A 445 -2.81 -28.46 35.16
C ARG A 445 -2.52 -28.09 33.71
N PHE A 446 -3.51 -27.53 33.02
CA PHE A 446 -3.44 -27.00 31.66
C PHE A 446 -3.16 -25.49 31.67
N TYR A 447 -2.64 -24.97 30.55
CA TYR A 447 -2.45 -23.52 30.37
C TYR A 447 -3.76 -22.73 30.39
N GLY A 448 -4.86 -23.35 29.97
CA GLY A 448 -6.18 -22.76 30.08
C GLY A 448 -7.32 -23.75 30.26
N PRO A 449 -8.55 -23.24 30.34
CA PRO A 449 -9.71 -24.05 30.66
C PRO A 449 -9.92 -25.14 29.62
N VAL A 450 -10.19 -26.35 30.07
CA VAL A 450 -10.53 -27.50 29.22
C VAL A 450 -11.91 -28.02 29.60
N LYS A 451 -12.61 -28.61 28.64
CA LYS A 451 -13.95 -29.16 28.80
C LYS A 451 -14.15 -30.47 28.07
N TRP A 452 -15.17 -31.19 28.49
CA TRP A 452 -15.67 -32.39 27.83
C TRP A 452 -17.19 -32.48 28.03
N THR A 453 -17.88 -33.27 27.22
CA THR A 453 -19.35 -33.35 27.26
C THR A 453 -19.82 -34.40 28.27
N SER A 454 -19.22 -35.60 28.24
CA SER A 454 -19.61 -36.72 29.10
C SER A 454 -18.50 -37.76 29.19
N GLY A 455 -18.51 -38.61 30.22
CA GLY A 455 -17.51 -39.67 30.39
C GLY A 455 -16.16 -39.15 30.92
N LEU A 456 -15.15 -40.02 30.90
CA LEU A 456 -13.79 -39.71 31.34
C LEU A 456 -13.00 -39.08 30.16
N PRO A 457 -12.43 -37.88 30.31
CA PRO A 457 -11.76 -37.20 29.21
C PRO A 457 -10.32 -37.68 28.95
N PHE A 458 -9.88 -38.75 29.63
CA PHE A 458 -8.56 -39.34 29.49
C PHE A 458 -8.67 -40.87 29.38
N SER A 459 -7.74 -41.51 28.66
CA SER A 459 -7.37 -42.88 28.94
C SER A 459 -6.36 -42.89 30.08
N VAL A 460 -6.57 -43.80 31.03
CA VAL A 460 -5.61 -44.08 32.10
C VAL A 460 -5.19 -45.52 31.94
N GLU A 461 -3.91 -45.71 31.66
CA GLU A 461 -3.32 -47.02 31.47
C GLU A 461 -2.25 -47.26 32.52
N VAL A 462 -2.02 -48.52 32.86
CA VAL A 462 -1.12 -48.93 33.92
C VAL A 462 -0.13 -49.98 33.44
N CYS A 463 1.12 -49.82 33.87
CA CYS A 463 2.20 -50.76 33.71
C CYS A 463 2.75 -51.17 35.09
N THR A 464 2.64 -52.46 35.43
CA THR A 464 3.24 -53.07 36.63
C THR A 464 4.47 -53.92 36.30
N GLY A 465 5.64 -53.61 36.88
CA GLY A 465 6.89 -54.39 36.70
C GLY A 465 7.62 -54.08 35.39
N THR A 466 8.06 -55.10 34.64
CA THR A 466 8.87 -54.95 33.40
C THR A 466 8.04 -54.90 32.12
N CYS A 467 6.92 -54.17 32.14
CA CYS A 467 5.78 -54.38 31.22
C CYS A 467 6.12 -54.41 29.74
N SER A 468 5.48 -55.34 29.02
CA SER A 468 5.42 -55.36 27.56
C SER A 468 4.18 -54.67 27.00
N GLU A 469 3.14 -54.45 27.81
CA GLU A 469 1.84 -53.90 27.40
C GLU A 469 1.22 -53.03 28.51
N ASP A 470 0.61 -51.92 28.11
CA ASP A 470 -0.17 -51.01 28.95
C ASP A 470 -1.60 -51.58 29.13
N VAL A 471 -2.11 -51.63 30.37
CA VAL A 471 -3.48 -52.08 30.66
C VAL A 471 -4.39 -50.88 30.87
N ASP A 472 -5.45 -50.74 30.07
CA ASP A 472 -6.46 -49.69 30.25
C ASP A 472 -7.30 -49.92 31.52
N VAL A 473 -7.20 -48.96 32.44
CA VAL A 473 -7.91 -48.90 33.73
C VAL A 473 -8.73 -47.62 33.85
N SER A 474 -9.09 -47.00 32.72
CA SER A 474 -9.88 -45.76 32.67
C SER A 474 -11.22 -45.86 33.42
N ASN A 475 -11.83 -47.04 33.45
CA ASN A 475 -13.09 -47.28 34.17
C ASN A 475 -12.95 -47.20 35.70
N GLU A 476 -11.73 -47.17 36.23
CA GLU A 476 -11.44 -47.00 37.66
C GLU A 476 -11.29 -45.53 38.07
N PHE A 477 -11.52 -44.57 37.16
CA PHE A 477 -11.32 -43.14 37.44
C PHE A 477 -12.59 -42.31 37.23
N ALA A 478 -12.69 -41.25 38.02
CA ALA A 478 -13.61 -40.15 37.81
C ALA A 478 -12.81 -38.86 37.58
N ALA A 479 -13.26 -38.03 36.64
CA ALA A 479 -12.66 -36.72 36.39
C ALA A 479 -13.53 -35.59 36.95
N THR A 480 -12.89 -34.60 37.57
CA THR A 480 -13.49 -33.32 37.95
C THR A 480 -12.72 -32.16 37.32
N GLY A 481 -13.28 -30.94 37.33
CA GLY A 481 -12.62 -29.77 36.71
C GLY A 481 -13.10 -29.44 35.29
N ASN A 482 -14.31 -29.85 34.91
CA ASN A 482 -14.87 -29.50 33.60
C ASN A 482 -15.06 -27.97 33.49
N GLY A 483 -14.45 -27.35 32.49
CA GLY A 483 -14.44 -25.90 32.29
C GLY A 483 -13.37 -25.16 33.11
N THR A 484 -12.45 -25.86 33.79
CA THR A 484 -11.37 -25.26 34.58
C THR A 484 -9.99 -25.60 33.98
N ARG A 485 -8.92 -25.00 34.53
CA ARG A 485 -7.53 -25.28 34.14
C ARG A 485 -6.95 -26.54 34.80
N GLU A 486 -7.62 -27.08 35.81
CA GLU A 486 -7.12 -28.19 36.63
C GLU A 486 -8.10 -29.35 36.53
N ILE A 487 -7.65 -30.45 35.95
CA ILE A 487 -8.42 -31.70 35.94
C ILE A 487 -7.82 -32.63 36.98
N THR A 488 -8.64 -33.04 37.93
CA THR A 488 -8.28 -34.08 38.90
C THR A 488 -8.92 -35.39 38.48
N LEU A 489 -8.10 -36.41 38.25
CA LEU A 489 -8.51 -37.80 38.06
C LEU A 489 -8.41 -38.49 39.41
N THR A 490 -9.54 -38.89 39.99
CA THR A 490 -9.61 -39.60 41.28
C THR A 490 -9.98 -41.05 41.01
N ARG A 491 -9.22 -41.97 41.59
CA ARG A 491 -9.50 -43.40 41.49
C ARG A 491 -10.75 -43.74 42.31
N THR A 492 -11.67 -44.51 41.74
CA THR A 492 -12.95 -44.86 42.38
C THR A 492 -12.80 -45.91 43.47
N ALA A 493 -11.70 -46.68 43.46
CA ALA A 493 -11.36 -47.67 44.48
C ALA A 493 -9.84 -47.85 44.62
N GLY A 494 -9.36 -47.83 45.87
CA GLY A 494 -7.95 -48.07 46.20
C GLY A 494 -7.03 -46.87 45.96
N ASN A 495 -5.76 -47.03 46.37
CA ASN A 495 -4.70 -46.04 46.19
C ASN A 495 -3.82 -46.43 44.99
N PHE A 496 -3.06 -45.51 44.42
CA PHE A 496 -2.03 -45.85 43.44
C PHE A 496 -1.04 -46.87 44.03
N SER A 497 -0.81 -47.97 43.31
CA SER A 497 0.11 -49.01 43.75
C SER A 497 1.55 -48.55 43.62
N ALA A 498 2.38 -48.94 44.59
CA ALA A 498 3.83 -48.85 44.44
C ALA A 498 4.32 -49.78 43.31
N ASN A 499 5.46 -49.47 42.70
CA ASN A 499 6.07 -50.23 41.60
C ASN A 499 5.15 -50.32 40.37
N THR A 500 4.53 -49.19 40.04
CA THR A 500 3.54 -49.07 38.97
C THR A 500 3.73 -47.74 38.27
N VAL A 501 3.88 -47.78 36.94
CA VAL A 501 3.89 -46.59 36.09
C VAL A 501 2.50 -46.41 35.51
N TRP A 502 2.00 -45.18 35.59
CA TRP A 502 0.69 -44.80 35.11
C TRP A 502 0.84 -43.86 33.92
N HIS A 503 0.12 -44.15 32.84
CA HIS A 503 0.09 -43.38 31.61
C HIS A 503 -1.27 -42.71 31.47
N VAL A 504 -1.29 -41.37 31.36
CA VAL A 504 -2.53 -40.60 31.17
C VAL A 504 -2.49 -39.90 29.83
N ARG A 505 -3.47 -40.19 28.96
CA ARG A 505 -3.56 -39.64 27.60
C ARG A 505 -4.94 -39.01 27.37
N PRO A 506 -5.07 -37.87 26.70
CA PRO A 506 -6.37 -37.26 26.44
C PRO A 506 -7.17 -38.12 25.46
N VAL A 507 -8.48 -38.24 25.69
CA VAL A 507 -9.39 -38.82 24.70
C VAL A 507 -9.57 -37.77 23.59
N THR A 508 -9.37 -38.17 22.34
CA THR A 508 -9.42 -37.26 21.18
C THR A 508 -10.69 -37.39 20.34
N LEU A 509 -11.56 -38.37 20.66
CA LEU A 509 -12.76 -38.70 19.88
C LEU A 509 -14.01 -38.84 20.77
N GLY A 510 -15.19 -38.64 20.17
CA GLY A 510 -16.48 -38.82 20.84
C GLY A 510 -16.85 -37.71 21.83
N THR A 511 -17.84 -38.00 22.70
CA THR A 511 -18.35 -37.03 23.69
C THR A 511 -17.43 -36.84 24.90
N SER A 512 -16.50 -37.77 25.09
CA SER A 512 -15.43 -37.69 26.08
C SER A 512 -14.19 -36.96 25.55
N ALA A 513 -14.18 -36.55 24.28
CA ALA A 513 -13.05 -35.83 23.74
C ALA A 513 -12.73 -34.58 24.57
N LEU A 514 -11.49 -34.49 25.05
CA LEU A 514 -11.02 -33.33 25.78
C LEU A 514 -10.83 -32.17 24.80
N LYS A 515 -11.45 -31.05 25.10
CA LYS A 515 -11.48 -29.85 24.25
C LYS A 515 -11.03 -28.65 25.05
N CYS A 516 -10.47 -27.66 24.39
CA CYS A 516 -10.34 -26.34 25.01
C CYS A 516 -11.70 -25.70 25.25
N ALA A 517 -11.82 -25.03 26.38
CA ALA A 517 -13.01 -24.29 26.78
C ALA A 517 -12.77 -22.79 26.67
N ASN A 518 -13.85 -22.05 26.36
CA ASN A 518 -13.84 -20.58 26.29
C ASN A 518 -12.85 -20.02 25.27
N LEU A 519 -12.65 -20.72 24.15
CA LEU A 519 -11.94 -20.14 23.00
C LEU A 519 -12.84 -19.11 22.30
N LEU A 520 -12.25 -18.05 21.73
CA LEU A 520 -12.98 -17.13 20.85
C LEU A 520 -13.24 -17.70 19.44
N THR A 521 -12.81 -18.93 19.17
CA THR A 521 -13.08 -19.62 17.91
C THR A 521 -14.54 -20.06 17.83
N GLY A 522 -15.11 -20.06 16.62
CA GLY A 522 -16.50 -20.51 16.38
C GLY A 522 -16.74 -22.01 16.66
N SER A 523 -15.68 -22.77 16.94
CA SER A 523 -15.72 -24.20 17.25
C SER A 523 -14.75 -24.55 18.38
N ASP A 524 -15.10 -25.59 19.15
CA ASP A 524 -14.20 -26.18 20.15
C ASP A 524 -12.96 -26.79 19.47
N VAL A 525 -11.78 -26.52 20.01
CA VAL A 525 -10.52 -27.11 19.54
C VAL A 525 -10.23 -28.36 20.38
N LEU A 526 -9.91 -29.47 19.72
CA LEU A 526 -9.52 -30.72 20.38
C LEU A 526 -8.15 -30.57 21.01
N VAL A 527 -8.00 -31.10 22.22
CA VAL A 527 -6.69 -31.31 22.82
C VAL A 527 -6.02 -32.46 22.06
N THR A 528 -4.83 -32.22 21.51
CA THR A 528 -4.10 -33.24 20.75
C THR A 528 -3.42 -34.24 21.69
N THR A 529 -2.81 -35.28 21.12
CA THR A 529 -2.23 -36.40 21.88
C THR A 529 -0.96 -36.02 22.63
N PHE A 530 -0.96 -36.27 23.95
CA PHE A 530 0.22 -36.29 24.83
C PHE A 530 0.11 -37.48 25.78
N THR A 531 1.20 -37.80 26.49
CA THR A 531 1.19 -38.79 27.58
C THR A 531 1.83 -38.19 28.82
N TYR A 532 1.15 -38.28 29.97
CA TYR A 532 1.75 -38.02 31.27
C TYR A 532 2.07 -39.34 31.97
N ASP A 533 3.31 -39.45 32.41
CA ASP A 533 3.80 -40.62 33.15
C ASP A 533 3.99 -40.24 34.62
N PHE A 534 3.45 -41.04 35.54
CA PHE A 534 3.71 -40.89 36.97
C PHE A 534 3.77 -42.23 37.70
N GLY A 535 4.29 -42.19 38.92
CA GLY A 535 4.62 -43.38 39.70
C GLY A 535 6.11 -43.73 39.60
N THR A 536 6.51 -44.77 40.31
CA THR A 536 7.88 -45.30 40.26
C THR A 536 7.80 -46.76 39.82
N PRO A 537 8.61 -47.19 38.85
CA PRO A 537 8.69 -48.59 38.44
C PRO A 537 9.12 -49.51 39.58
#